data_AF-A0A9Q3ED41-F1
#
_entry.id   AF-A0A9Q3ED41-F1
#
_cell.length_a   1.000
_cell.length_b   1.000
_cell.length_c   1.000
_cell.angle_alpha   90.00
_cell.angle_beta   90.00
_cell.angle_gamma   90.00
#
_symmetry.space_group_name_H-M   'P 1'
#
loop_
_entity.id
_entity.type
_entity.pdbx_description
1 polymer ?
#
loop_
_entity_poly.entity_id
_entity_poly.type
_entity_poly.pdbx_seq_one_letter_code
_entity_poly.pdbx_strand_id
1 'polypeptide(L)' 'MKEKLIETLFKYREAFASDNEPLGAIKGHEVEIMLNVGRPYPPLLRRPAYPASPRARESLESHLNELMKLGFLRKIGHNK' A
#
# COMPACT_ATOMS: atom_id res chain seq x y z
N MET A 1 -23.60 -24.79 -17.93
CA MET A 1 -23.25 -23.35 -17.83
C MET A 1 -22.45 -23.02 -16.56
N LYS A 2 -22.85 -23.50 -15.37
CA LYS A 2 -22.07 -23.38 -14.12
C LYS A 2 -20.69 -24.05 -14.16
N GLU A 3 -20.58 -25.24 -14.74
CA GLU A 3 -19.31 -25.99 -14.80
C GLU A 3 -18.22 -25.22 -15.57
N LYS A 4 -18.57 -24.68 -16.74
CA LYS A 4 -17.67 -23.86 -17.56
C LYS A 4 -17.20 -22.59 -16.84
N LEU A 5 -18.07 -21.99 -16.02
CA LEU A 5 -17.70 -20.84 -15.19
C LEU A 5 -16.68 -21.26 -14.11
N ILE A 6 -16.93 -22.37 -13.42
CA ILE A 6 -16.03 -22.89 -12.38
C ILE A 6 -14.67 -23.24 -12.98
N GLU A 7 -14.63 -23.90 -14.14
CA GLU A 7 -13.38 -24.20 -14.86
C GLU A 7 -12.60 -22.92 -15.20
N THR A 8 -13.31 -21.87 -15.64
CA THR A 8 -12.69 -20.59 -16.00
C THR A 8 -12.11 -19.89 -14.77
N LEU A 9 -12.86 -19.84 -13.66
CA LEU A 9 -12.39 -19.25 -12.40
C LEU A 9 -11.20 -20.02 -11.83
N PHE A 10 -11.23 -21.36 -11.90
CA PHE A 10 -10.13 -22.19 -11.45
C PHE A 10 -8.88 -22.00 -12.31
N LYS A 11 -9.04 -21.96 -13.63
CA LYS A 11 -7.95 -21.75 -14.58
C LYS A 11 -7.26 -20.40 -14.39
N TYR A 12 -8.02 -19.34 -14.10
CA TYR A 12 -7.51 -17.98 -13.95
C TYR A 12 -7.49 -17.51 -12.49
N ARG A 13 -7.39 -18.41 -11.51
CA ARG A 13 -7.47 -18.09 -10.08
C ARG A 13 -6.50 -16.98 -9.64
N GLU A 14 -5.32 -16.92 -10.26
CA GLU A 14 -4.26 -15.93 -9.97
C GLU A 14 -4.58 -14.53 -10.53
N ALA A 15 -5.56 -14.41 -11.42
CA ALA A 15 -6.05 -13.12 -11.91
C ALA A 15 -6.99 -12.42 -10.91
N PHE A 16 -7.40 -13.12 -9.84
CA PHE A 16 -8.31 -12.60 -8.82
C PHE A 16 -7.58 -12.41 -7.50
N ALA A 17 -7.93 -11.35 -6.79
CA ALA A 17 -7.49 -11.19 -5.40
C ALA A 17 -8.13 -12.27 -4.51
N SER A 18 -7.35 -12.80 -3.57
CA SER A 18 -7.82 -13.73 -2.55
C SER A 18 -7.40 -13.28 -1.16
N ASP A 19 -7.94 -13.86 -0.10
CA ASP A 19 -7.54 -13.50 1.28
C ASP A 19 -6.04 -13.76 1.55
N ASN A 20 -5.43 -14.70 0.81
CA ASN A 20 -4.00 -15.02 0.91
C ASN A 20 -3.13 -14.13 0.01
N GLU A 21 -3.70 -13.61 -1.08
CA GLU A 21 -3.05 -12.75 -2.07
C GLU A 21 -3.99 -11.57 -2.39
N PRO A 22 -4.20 -10.65 -1.43
CA PRO A 22 -5.27 -9.65 -1.53
C PRO A 22 -4.95 -8.54 -2.52
N LEU A 23 -3.68 -8.36 -2.87
CA LEU A 23 -3.21 -7.33 -3.77
C LEU A 23 -2.17 -7.93 -4.72
N GLY A 24 -2.35 -7.70 -6.02
CA GLY A 24 -1.41 -8.16 -7.04
C GLY A 24 -0.03 -7.51 -6.86
N ALA A 25 1.01 -8.31 -6.65
CA ALA A 25 2.38 -7.84 -6.61
C ALA A 25 2.89 -7.56 -8.03
N ILE A 26 2.49 -6.42 -8.60
CA ILE A 26 2.98 -5.98 -9.92
C ILE A 26 4.46 -5.56 -9.77
N LYS A 27 5.37 -6.40 -10.26
CA LYS A 27 6.82 -6.11 -10.28
C LYS A 27 7.19 -5.30 -11.53
N GLY A 28 8.26 -4.52 -11.46
CA GLY A 28 8.81 -3.81 -12.63
C GLY A 28 8.13 -2.47 -12.97
N HIS A 29 7.34 -1.93 -12.05
CA HIS A 29 6.66 -0.63 -12.20
C HIS A 29 7.16 0.36 -11.13
N GLU A 30 8.45 0.31 -10.82
CA GLU A 30 9.09 1.25 -9.91
C GLU A 30 9.09 2.65 -10.54
N VAL A 31 8.67 3.65 -9.77
CA VAL A 31 8.63 5.04 -10.23
C VAL A 31 9.73 5.83 -9.53
N GLU A 32 10.62 6.45 -10.32
CA GLU A 32 11.55 7.44 -9.81
C GLU A 32 10.89 8.81 -9.80
N ILE A 33 10.63 9.34 -8.59
CA ILE A 33 10.02 10.66 -8.40
C ILE A 33 11.11 11.62 -7.93
N MET A 34 11.44 12.61 -8.76
CA MET A 34 12.40 13.66 -8.44
C MET A 34 11.69 14.98 -8.15
N LEU A 35 12.16 15.70 -7.11
CA LEU A 35 11.72 17.07 -6.87
C LEU A 35 12.34 18.00 -7.93
N ASN A 36 11.54 18.93 -8.43
CA ASN A 36 12.00 20.01 -9.31
C ASN A 36 12.71 21.16 -8.56
N VAL A 37 12.89 21.02 -7.24
CA VAL A 37 13.50 22.02 -6.36
C VAL A 37 14.61 21.42 -5.51
N GLY A 38 15.66 22.20 -5.27
CA GLY A 38 16.75 21.87 -4.36
C GLY A 38 16.45 22.26 -2.90
N ARG A 39 17.43 22.02 -2.01
CA ARG A 39 17.38 22.54 -0.63
C ARG A 39 17.53 24.08 -0.64
N PRO A 40 16.86 24.82 0.25
CA PRO A 40 15.96 24.34 1.30
C PRO A 40 14.58 23.94 0.75
N TYR A 41 14.07 22.79 1.21
CA TYR A 41 12.76 22.30 0.79
C TYR A 41 11.61 23.19 1.32
N PRO A 42 10.48 23.27 0.60
CA PRO A 42 9.32 24.03 1.05
C PRO A 42 8.86 23.62 2.45
N PRO A 43 8.46 24.56 3.33
CA PRO A 43 7.97 24.25 4.68
C PRO A 43 6.79 23.27 4.71
N LEU A 44 6.00 23.23 3.63
CA LEU A 44 4.92 22.27 3.40
C LEU A 44 5.36 20.81 3.56
N LEU A 45 6.60 20.46 3.16
CA LEU A 45 7.14 19.11 3.29
C LEU A 45 7.54 18.74 4.73
N ARG A 46 7.56 19.71 5.64
CA ARG A 46 7.94 19.52 7.06
C ARG A 46 6.76 19.57 8.01
N ARG A 47 5.53 19.59 7.50
CA ARG A 47 4.33 19.67 8.34
C ARG A 47 4.21 18.40 9.17
N PRO A 48 3.95 18.51 10.50
CA PRO A 48 3.63 17.34 11.29
C PRO A 48 2.33 16.72 10.79
N ALA A 49 2.15 15.42 11.08
CA ALA A 49 0.87 14.78 10.84
C ALA A 49 -0.23 15.50 11.65
N TYR A 50 -1.39 15.69 11.04
CA TYR A 50 -2.55 16.23 11.74
C TYR A 50 -2.98 15.28 12.87
N PRO A 51 -3.49 15.80 13.99
CA PRO A 51 -3.98 14.96 15.07
C PRO A 51 -5.18 14.14 14.60
N ALA A 52 -5.16 12.83 14.87
CA ALA A 52 -6.28 11.93 14.64
C ALA A 52 -7.04 11.68 15.95
N SER A 53 -8.35 11.47 15.87
CA SER A 53 -9.14 11.04 17.04
C SER A 53 -8.71 9.64 17.50
N PRO A 54 -8.91 9.27 18.78
CA PRO A 54 -8.52 7.95 19.29
C PRO A 54 -9.09 6.79 18.45
N ARG A 55 -10.40 6.86 18.15
CA ARG A 55 -11.09 5.88 17.29
C ARG A 55 -10.50 5.80 15.88
N ALA A 56 -10.18 6.95 15.28
CA ALA A 56 -9.55 6.97 13.96
C ALA A 56 -8.15 6.35 14.00
N ARG A 57 -7.39 6.61 15.07
CA ARG A 57 -6.04 6.08 15.24
C ARG A 57 -6.03 4.55 15.35
N GLU A 58 -6.92 3.98 16.14
CA GLU A 58 -7.07 2.52 16.27
C GLU A 58 -7.42 1.85 14.94
N SER A 59 -8.38 2.41 14.21
CA SER A 59 -8.78 1.91 12.90
C SER A 59 -7.62 2.00 11.89
N LEU A 60 -6.91 3.13 11.85
CA LEU A 60 -5.75 3.31 10.98
C LEU A 60 -4.63 2.33 11.30
N GLU A 61 -4.37 2.07 12.58
CA GLU A 61 -3.31 1.15 13.01
C GLU A 61 -3.54 -0.28 12.50
N SER A 62 -4.79 -0.76 12.50
CA SER A 62 -5.14 -2.06 11.91
C SER A 62 -4.77 -2.15 10.43
N HIS A 63 -5.17 -1.15 9.64
CA HIS A 63 -4.91 -1.13 8.20
C HIS A 63 -3.42 -0.94 7.89
N LEU A 64 -2.71 -0.12 8.67
CA LEU A 64 -1.27 0.07 8.52
C LEU A 64 -0.51 -1.23 8.78
N ASN A 65 -0.92 -2.00 9.79
CA ASN A 65 -0.32 -3.29 10.10
C ASN A 65 -0.51 -4.30 8.97
N GLU A 66 -1.69 -4.33 8.34
CA GLU A 66 -1.96 -5.16 7.17
C GLU A 66 -1.06 -4.79 5.99
N LEU A 67 -0.99 -3.50 5.65
CA LEU A 67 -0.15 -3.01 4.55
C LEU A 67 1.35 -3.25 4.79
N MET A 68 1.81 -3.22 6.05
CA MET A 68 3.19 -3.59 6.39
C MET A 68 3.44 -5.09 6.21
N LYS A 69 2.50 -5.96 6.62
CA LYS A 69 2.63 -7.42 6.42
C LYS A 69 2.67 -7.79 4.95
N LEU A 70 1.88 -7.11 4.13
CA LEU A 70 1.84 -7.29 2.68
C LEU A 70 3.05 -6.66 1.96
N GLY A 71 3.92 -5.94 2.66
CA GLY A 71 5.14 -5.35 2.09
C GLY A 71 4.92 -4.06 1.29
N PHE A 72 3.71 -3.50 1.28
CA PHE A 72 3.41 -2.22 0.63
C PHE A 72 3.94 -1.02 1.41
N LEU A 73 3.92 -1.11 2.74
CA LEU A 73 4.51 -0.10 3.62
C LEU A 73 5.76 -0.66 4.30
N ARG A 74 6.80 0.18 4.39
CA ARG A 74 8.01 -0.12 5.14
C ARG A 74 8.32 1.03 6.09
N LYS A 75 8.75 0.70 7.30
CA LYS A 75 9.30 1.70 8.22
C LYS A 75 10.59 2.26 7.64
N ILE A 76 10.67 3.58 7.52
CA ILE A 76 11.88 4.31 7.16
C ILE A 76 12.38 5.00 8.43
N GLY A 77 13.69 4.88 8.71
CA GLY A 77 14.31 5.59 9.82
C GLY A 77 14.27 7.09 9.59
N HIS A 78 14.25 7.87 10.68
CA HIS A 78 14.56 9.30 10.55
C HIS A 78 16.04 9.38 10.14
N ASN A 79 16.31 9.77 8.89
CA ASN A 79 17.67 10.13 8.49
C ASN A 79 18.07 11.34 9.35
N LYS A 80 19.15 11.18 10.13
CA LYS A 80 19.77 12.27 10.88
C LYS A 80 20.26 13.37 9.94
#